data_AF-A0A927CDZ7-F1
#
_entry.id   AF-A0A927CDZ7-F1
#
_cell.length_a   1.000
_cell.length_b   1.000
_cell.length_c   1.000
_cell.angle_alpha   90.00
_cell.angle_beta   90.00
_cell.angle_gamma   90.00
#
_symmetry.space_group_name_H-M   'P 1'
#
loop_
_entity.id
_entity.type
_entity.pdbx_description
1 polymer ?
#
loop_
_entity_poly.entity_id
_entity_poly.type
_entity_poly.pdbx_seq_one_letter_code
_entity_poly.pdbx_strand_id
1 'polypeptide(L)'
;MTIERNLREHLHKEAETMECPPALSKRVEQSYSQYLQRKRSKPTMKKRLIGGIVAAAILIPTAAFAAPTLIDMLTRTPMTAEQVRVDEVGQAALEKLYGAFPETQSFEIIDASSVQGVQTSITLREKGGTGKTITLHTNGVTGAIEHVIQENWEPAGKPLTVLTGQDIKSKVDYLMNTLYGSIEEYEFAMEQMENPDQKTFILNYIKKGSETPFYQVFVQGHTVSASLIGGEATPETIHVEGFFSTNGKPDYFADAYLNDAKLFALLHMGPTQLKQELAAGKSVVEVAASKNVSKQQVMDVIAQTQVDTQLQGEPHGDAATTNRSHEQMLRAIEPKVLQVIEHKSETTAKR
;
A
#
# COMPACT_ATOMS: atom_id res chain seq x y z
N MET A 1 2.11 -31.38 12.26
CA MET A 1 2.96 -30.18 12.19
C MET A 1 4.37 -30.54 11.68
N THR A 2 4.56 -30.67 10.37
CA THR A 2 5.86 -31.06 9.78
C THR A 2 6.19 -30.33 8.48
N ILE A 3 5.18 -29.93 7.70
CA ILE A 3 5.38 -29.28 6.40
C ILE A 3 5.84 -27.82 6.55
N GLU A 4 5.19 -27.06 7.43
CA GLU A 4 5.50 -25.64 7.66
C GLU A 4 6.93 -25.41 8.19
N ARG A 5 7.38 -26.27 9.11
CA ARG A 5 8.74 -26.24 9.63
C ARG A 5 9.78 -26.52 8.54
N ASN A 6 9.55 -27.54 7.71
CA ASN A 6 10.47 -27.89 6.62
C ASN A 6 10.52 -26.80 5.54
N LEU A 7 9.37 -26.18 5.24
CA LEU A 7 9.29 -25.07 4.30
C LEU A 7 10.10 -23.86 4.79
N ARG A 8 10.00 -23.56 6.08
CA ARG A 8 10.73 -22.46 6.71
C ARG A 8 12.24 -22.68 6.73
N GLU A 9 12.70 -23.88 7.08
CA GLU A 9 14.13 -24.21 7.09
C GLU A 9 14.73 -24.17 5.68
N HIS A 10 13.98 -24.59 4.66
CA HIS A 10 14.45 -24.59 3.27
C HIS A 10 14.59 -23.17 2.70
N LEU A 11 13.56 -22.33 2.88
CA LEU A 11 13.57 -20.94 2.41
C LEU A 11 14.68 -20.12 3.09
N HIS A 12 14.93 -20.38 4.38
CA HIS A 12 15.98 -19.69 5.11
C HIS A 12 17.38 -20.02 4.57
N LYS A 13 17.60 -21.29 4.20
CA LYS A 13 18.88 -21.76 3.68
C LYS A 13 19.18 -21.19 2.28
N GLU A 14 18.17 -21.12 1.41
CA GLU A 14 18.30 -20.52 0.07
C GLU A 14 18.63 -19.02 0.13
N ALA A 15 18.01 -18.29 1.04
CA ALA A 15 18.27 -16.86 1.24
C ALA A 15 19.70 -16.56 1.72
N GLU A 16 20.27 -17.43 2.56
CA GLU A 16 21.65 -17.28 3.04
C GLU A 16 22.70 -17.59 1.97
N THR A 17 22.34 -18.40 0.97
CA THR A 17 23.26 -18.80 -0.11
C THR A 17 23.14 -17.97 -1.38
N MET A 18 22.17 -17.05 -1.45
CA MET A 18 21.94 -16.25 -2.64
C MET A 18 22.93 -15.07 -2.69
N GLU A 19 23.93 -15.14 -3.57
CA GLU A 19 24.83 -14.01 -3.82
C GLU A 19 24.08 -12.90 -4.55
N CYS A 20 24.14 -11.68 -4.01
CA CYS A 20 23.53 -10.51 -4.63
C CYS A 20 24.15 -10.28 -6.02
N PRO A 21 23.36 -10.33 -7.11
CA PRO A 21 23.89 -10.17 -8.46
C PRO A 21 24.67 -8.85 -8.58
N PRO A 22 25.92 -8.87 -9.11
CA PRO A 22 26.76 -7.68 -9.20
C PRO A 22 26.11 -6.51 -9.94
N ALA A 23 25.20 -6.79 -10.87
CA ALA A 23 24.44 -5.77 -11.59
C ALA A 23 23.45 -5.00 -10.70
N LEU A 24 22.86 -5.65 -9.69
CA LEU A 24 21.98 -5.00 -8.71
C LEU A 24 22.80 -4.19 -7.72
N SER A 25 23.90 -4.75 -7.20
CA SER A 25 24.84 -4.03 -6.34
C SER A 25 25.37 -2.75 -7.01
N LYS A 26 25.79 -2.85 -8.27
CA LYS A 26 26.31 -1.71 -9.05
C LYS A 26 25.26 -0.64 -9.31
N ARG A 27 23.99 -1.01 -9.51
CA ARG A 27 22.88 -0.05 -9.69
C ARG A 27 22.56 0.70 -8.41
N VAL A 28 22.58 0.00 -7.27
CA VAL A 28 22.40 0.63 -5.94
C VAL A 28 23.55 1.60 -5.65
N GLU A 29 24.79 1.19 -5.93
CA GLU A 29 25.98 2.01 -5.75
C GLU A 29 25.99 3.27 -6.64
N GLN A 30 25.56 3.14 -7.91
CA GLN A 30 25.44 4.26 -8.84
C GLN A 30 24.36 5.26 -8.41
N SER A 31 23.19 4.77 -7.98
CA SER A 31 22.11 5.60 -7.44
C SER A 31 22.57 6.39 -6.21
N TYR A 32 23.27 5.73 -5.30
CA TYR A 32 23.84 6.35 -4.10
C TYR A 32 24.92 7.40 -4.43
N SER A 33 25.77 7.11 -5.42
CA SER A 33 26.83 8.02 -5.88
C SER A 33 26.28 9.29 -6.51
N GLN A 34 25.22 9.19 -7.33
CA GLN A 34 24.54 10.35 -7.93
C GLN A 34 23.85 11.23 -6.88
N TYR A 35 23.23 10.62 -5.86
CA TYR A 35 22.66 11.33 -4.72
C TYR A 35 23.75 12.15 -3.98
N LEU A 36 24.91 11.54 -3.70
CA LEU A 36 26.01 12.21 -3.02
C LEU A 36 26.64 13.34 -3.85
N GLN A 37 26.74 13.19 -5.17
CA GLN A 37 27.24 14.24 -6.05
C GLN A 37 26.30 15.45 -6.11
N ARG A 38 24.97 15.24 -6.15
CA ARG A 38 23.98 16.33 -6.04
C ARG A 38 24.03 17.06 -4.71
N LYS A 39 24.41 16.36 -3.62
CA LYS A 39 24.59 16.97 -2.30
C LYS A 39 25.87 17.79 -2.18
N ARG A 40 26.92 17.46 -2.94
CA ARG A 40 28.21 18.18 -3.00
C ARG A 40 28.20 19.41 -3.92
N SER A 41 27.31 19.49 -4.91
CA SER A 41 27.26 20.61 -5.87
C SER A 41 26.41 21.80 -5.44
N LYS A 42 25.71 21.76 -4.29
CA LYS A 42 24.95 22.90 -3.76
C LYS A 42 25.85 23.84 -2.93
N PRO A 43 25.94 25.15 -3.28
CA PRO A 43 26.63 26.11 -2.44
C PRO A 43 25.83 26.37 -1.16
N THR A 44 26.57 26.51 -0.05
CA THR A 44 26.10 26.54 1.34
C THR A 44 25.13 27.67 1.65
N MET A 45 23.95 27.35 2.19
CA MET A 45 23.19 28.25 3.07
C MET A 45 22.92 27.60 4.43
N LYS A 46 22.90 28.47 5.44
CA LYS A 46 23.23 28.21 6.84
C LYS A 46 22.13 27.44 7.58
N LYS A 47 22.55 26.35 8.23
CA LYS A 47 22.03 25.73 9.46
C LYS A 47 20.52 25.45 9.51
N ARG A 48 20.16 24.19 9.31
CA ARG A 48 19.41 23.41 10.32
C ARG A 48 19.70 21.91 10.14
N LEU A 49 19.91 21.28 11.27
CA LEU A 49 20.39 19.92 11.47
C LEU A 49 19.35 18.92 10.93
N ILE A 50 19.68 18.17 9.87
CA ILE A 50 19.01 16.91 9.54
C ILE A 50 20.10 15.84 9.57
N GLY A 51 20.35 15.36 10.78
CA GLY A 51 21.09 14.13 11.01
C GLY A 51 20.15 12.95 10.86
N GLY A 52 20.59 11.95 10.08
CA GLY A 52 20.13 10.58 10.19
C GLY A 52 18.70 10.30 9.74
N ILE A 53 18.49 10.17 8.44
CA ILE A 53 17.53 9.17 7.96
C ILE A 53 18.36 8.12 7.23
N VAL A 54 18.46 6.95 7.88
CA VAL A 54 18.87 5.70 7.25
C VAL A 54 18.04 5.58 5.98
N ALA A 55 18.71 5.41 4.85
CA ALA A 55 18.08 5.09 3.58
C ALA A 55 17.37 3.74 3.72
N ALA A 56 16.15 3.75 4.28
CA ALA A 56 15.17 2.77 3.91
C ALA A 56 14.99 2.98 2.41
N ALA A 57 15.52 2.05 1.63
CA ALA A 57 15.18 1.89 0.24
C ALA A 57 13.65 1.70 0.21
N ILE A 58 12.92 2.81 0.13
CA ILE A 58 11.61 2.84 -0.49
C ILE A 58 11.95 2.50 -1.94
N LEU A 59 12.00 1.20 -2.21
CA LEU A 59 11.84 0.62 -3.52
C LEU A 59 10.48 1.12 -4.00
N ILE A 60 10.44 2.35 -4.53
CA ILE A 60 9.57 2.64 -5.65
C ILE A 60 10.08 1.67 -6.71
N PRO A 61 9.35 0.60 -7.08
CA PRO A 61 9.87 -0.37 -8.00
C PRO A 61 9.86 0.27 -9.38
N THR A 62 10.91 1.01 -9.73
CA THR A 62 11.27 1.30 -11.12
C THR A 62 11.66 0.03 -11.88
N ALA A 63 11.53 -1.14 -11.25
CA ALA A 63 11.72 -2.48 -11.80
C ALA A 63 10.43 -3.34 -11.79
N ALA A 64 9.25 -2.80 -11.47
CA ALA A 64 7.96 -3.49 -11.71
C ALA A 64 7.56 -3.52 -13.20
N PHE A 65 8.53 -3.39 -14.11
CA PHE A 65 8.33 -3.64 -15.52
C PHE A 65 8.53 -5.14 -15.77
N ALA A 66 7.40 -5.84 -15.87
CA ALA A 66 7.20 -7.16 -16.48
C ALA A 66 7.45 -8.46 -15.67
N ALA A 67 7.62 -8.43 -14.34
CA ALA A 67 7.45 -9.64 -13.52
C ALA A 67 7.08 -9.28 -12.07
N PRO A 68 6.14 -10.01 -11.42
CA PRO A 68 5.99 -9.93 -9.98
C PRO A 68 7.31 -10.31 -9.32
N THR A 69 7.67 -9.69 -8.18
CA THR A 69 8.84 -10.14 -7.43
C THR A 69 8.60 -11.61 -7.01
N LEU A 70 9.65 -12.44 -6.98
CA LEU A 70 9.52 -13.88 -6.66
C LEU A 70 8.80 -14.15 -5.32
N ILE A 71 8.78 -13.18 -4.40
CA ILE A 71 8.08 -13.23 -3.13
C ILE A 71 6.57 -12.98 -3.31
N ASP A 72 6.16 -12.05 -4.19
CA ASP A 72 4.75 -11.78 -4.51
C ASP A 72 4.05 -12.99 -5.17
N MET A 73 4.77 -13.80 -5.94
CA MET A 73 4.23 -15.02 -6.57
C MET A 73 3.99 -16.17 -5.58
N LEU A 74 4.70 -16.21 -4.45
CA LEU A 74 4.64 -17.33 -3.50
C LEU A 74 3.52 -17.20 -2.47
N THR A 75 2.95 -16.00 -2.28
CA THR A 75 1.87 -15.74 -1.30
C THR A 75 0.53 -15.33 -1.93
N ARG A 76 0.48 -15.15 -3.26
CA ARG A 76 -0.76 -14.81 -3.98
C ARG A 76 -1.60 -16.05 -4.23
N THR A 77 -2.85 -16.00 -3.80
CA THR A 77 -3.86 -17.00 -4.15
C THR A 77 -4.48 -16.60 -5.48
N PRO A 78 -4.33 -17.40 -6.56
CA PRO A 78 -4.98 -17.11 -7.82
C PRO A 78 -6.50 -17.19 -7.67
N MET A 79 -7.21 -16.31 -8.38
CA MET A 79 -8.67 -16.25 -8.38
C MET A 79 -9.20 -16.49 -9.80
N THR A 80 -10.28 -17.25 -9.93
CA THR A 80 -11.03 -17.34 -11.19
C THR A 80 -11.93 -16.11 -11.37
N ALA A 81 -12.39 -15.87 -12.60
CA ALA A 81 -13.32 -14.77 -12.89
C ALA A 81 -14.61 -14.86 -12.05
N GLU A 82 -15.11 -16.08 -11.81
CA GLU A 82 -16.28 -16.36 -10.98
C GLU A 82 -15.99 -16.05 -9.51
N GLN A 83 -14.79 -16.40 -9.02
CA GLN A 83 -14.37 -16.09 -7.66
C GLN A 83 -14.27 -14.58 -7.44
N VAL A 84 -13.72 -13.82 -8.40
CA VAL A 84 -13.67 -12.35 -8.32
C VAL A 84 -15.08 -11.74 -8.25
N ARG A 85 -16.06 -12.32 -8.94
CA ARG A 85 -17.45 -11.81 -8.98
C ARG A 85 -18.26 -12.10 -7.71
N VAL A 86 -17.84 -13.07 -6.90
CA VAL A 86 -18.51 -13.41 -5.63
C VAL A 86 -17.72 -12.96 -4.40
N ASP A 87 -16.45 -12.61 -4.59
CA ASP A 87 -15.61 -11.95 -3.58
C ASP A 87 -16.05 -10.49 -3.42
N GLU A 88 -16.28 -10.04 -2.17
CA GLU A 88 -16.82 -8.71 -1.89
C GLU A 88 -15.89 -7.60 -2.40
N VAL A 89 -14.58 -7.74 -2.16
CA VAL A 89 -13.56 -6.78 -2.62
C VAL A 89 -13.44 -6.81 -4.14
N GLY A 90 -13.40 -8.01 -4.74
CA GLY A 90 -13.33 -8.17 -6.18
C GLY A 90 -14.56 -7.63 -6.90
N GLN A 91 -15.75 -7.87 -6.37
CA GLN A 91 -17.01 -7.37 -6.92
C GLN A 91 -17.08 -5.85 -6.84
N ALA A 92 -16.75 -5.25 -5.69
CA ALA A 92 -16.74 -3.79 -5.52
C ALA A 92 -15.76 -3.11 -6.50
N ALA A 93 -14.57 -3.70 -6.68
CA ALA A 93 -13.59 -3.21 -7.65
C ALA A 93 -14.13 -3.25 -9.09
N LEU A 94 -14.79 -4.34 -9.47
CA LEU A 94 -15.42 -4.47 -10.79
C LEU A 94 -16.59 -3.51 -10.98
N GLU A 95 -17.47 -3.34 -9.99
CA GLU A 95 -18.60 -2.41 -10.07
C GLU A 95 -18.13 -0.97 -10.24
N LYS A 96 -17.11 -0.56 -9.47
CA LYS A 96 -16.48 0.75 -9.60
C LYS A 96 -15.85 0.93 -10.97
N LEU A 97 -15.15 -0.08 -11.47
CA LEU A 97 -14.56 -0.05 -12.81
C LEU A 97 -15.63 0.05 -13.91
N TYR A 98 -16.69 -0.74 -13.83
CA TYR A 98 -17.77 -0.74 -14.82
C TYR A 98 -18.59 0.55 -14.79
N GLY A 99 -18.76 1.16 -13.61
CA GLY A 99 -19.35 2.48 -13.50
C GLY A 99 -18.47 3.56 -14.13
N ALA A 100 -17.16 3.46 -13.95
CA ALA A 100 -16.18 4.39 -14.50
C ALA A 100 -16.00 4.25 -16.02
N PHE A 101 -15.88 3.03 -16.50
CA PHE A 101 -15.61 2.68 -17.90
C PHE A 101 -16.59 1.57 -18.35
N PRO A 102 -17.82 1.92 -18.75
CA PRO A 102 -18.85 0.94 -19.10
C PRO A 102 -18.44 -0.08 -20.16
N GLU A 103 -17.55 0.29 -21.07
CA GLU A 103 -17.00 -0.60 -22.10
C GLU A 103 -16.26 -1.83 -21.52
N THR A 104 -15.71 -1.70 -20.31
CA THR A 104 -14.96 -2.76 -19.64
C THR A 104 -15.84 -3.94 -19.19
N GLN A 105 -17.17 -3.78 -19.18
CA GLN A 105 -18.10 -4.90 -18.97
C GLN A 105 -17.97 -6.00 -20.04
N SER A 106 -17.49 -5.65 -21.23
CA SER A 106 -17.24 -6.60 -22.31
C SER A 106 -15.88 -7.29 -22.24
N PHE A 107 -14.99 -6.84 -21.34
CA PHE A 107 -13.62 -7.33 -21.22
C PHE A 107 -13.58 -8.68 -20.50
N GLU A 108 -12.55 -9.47 -20.76
CA GLU A 108 -12.28 -10.74 -20.07
C GLU A 108 -11.34 -10.51 -18.90
N ILE A 109 -11.66 -11.09 -17.74
CA ILE A 109 -10.69 -11.23 -16.64
C ILE A 109 -9.68 -12.27 -17.08
N ILE A 110 -8.44 -11.85 -17.31
CA ILE A 110 -7.35 -12.72 -17.80
C ILE A 110 -6.36 -13.11 -16.70
N ASP A 111 -6.34 -12.36 -15.61
CA ASP A 111 -5.56 -12.65 -14.42
C ASP A 111 -6.25 -12.05 -13.21
N ALA A 112 -6.25 -12.77 -12.10
CA ALA A 112 -6.71 -12.27 -10.82
C ALA A 112 -6.03 -13.02 -9.69
N SER A 113 -5.69 -12.30 -8.63
CA SER A 113 -5.05 -12.88 -7.44
C SER A 113 -5.33 -12.04 -6.21
N SER A 114 -5.25 -12.67 -5.05
CA SER A 114 -5.33 -11.97 -3.77
C SER A 114 -4.21 -12.38 -2.84
N VAL A 115 -3.78 -11.43 -2.02
CA VAL A 115 -3.01 -11.64 -0.81
C VAL A 115 -3.94 -11.31 0.34
N GLN A 116 -4.28 -12.31 1.14
CA GLN A 116 -5.33 -12.20 2.15
C GLN A 116 -5.09 -11.01 3.08
N GLY A 117 -6.05 -10.08 3.13
CA GLY A 117 -6.00 -8.90 3.98
C GLY A 117 -4.97 -7.84 3.58
N VAL A 118 -4.34 -7.98 2.40
CA VAL A 118 -3.34 -7.02 1.90
C VAL A 118 -3.80 -6.42 0.59
N GLN A 119 -4.02 -7.23 -0.45
CA GLN A 119 -4.29 -6.70 -1.78
C GLN A 119 -5.06 -7.70 -2.63
N THR A 120 -6.02 -7.22 -3.42
CA THR A 120 -6.63 -7.97 -4.53
C THR A 120 -6.20 -7.33 -5.85
N SER A 121 -5.72 -8.13 -6.79
CA SER A 121 -5.29 -7.68 -8.12
C SER A 121 -6.19 -8.31 -9.18
N ILE A 122 -6.72 -7.51 -10.11
CA ILE A 122 -7.59 -7.98 -11.19
C ILE A 122 -7.13 -7.35 -12.49
N THR A 123 -6.88 -8.15 -13.51
CA THR A 123 -6.52 -7.70 -14.86
C THR A 123 -7.62 -8.09 -15.84
N LEU A 124 -8.20 -7.09 -16.50
CA LEU A 124 -9.16 -7.24 -17.58
C LEU A 124 -8.53 -6.92 -18.92
N ARG A 125 -8.93 -7.63 -19.98
CA ARG A 125 -8.49 -7.40 -21.36
C ARG A 125 -9.66 -7.30 -22.32
N GLU A 126 -9.59 -6.33 -23.22
CA GLU A 126 -10.54 -6.13 -24.32
C GLU A 126 -10.63 -7.38 -25.22
N LYS A 127 -11.86 -7.83 -25.51
CA LYS A 127 -12.10 -8.92 -26.47
C LYS A 127 -12.04 -8.39 -27.89
N GLY A 128 -11.00 -8.77 -28.63
CA GLY A 128 -10.74 -8.19 -29.96
C GLY A 128 -10.33 -6.72 -29.85
N GLY A 129 -10.07 -6.06 -30.98
CA GLY A 129 -9.64 -4.66 -30.96
C GLY A 129 -8.15 -4.46 -30.68
N THR A 130 -7.81 -3.50 -29.82
CA THR A 130 -6.42 -3.07 -29.58
C THR A 130 -5.69 -3.89 -28.51
N GLY A 131 -6.41 -4.79 -27.82
CA GLY A 131 -5.87 -5.54 -26.70
C GLY A 131 -5.63 -4.64 -25.49
N LYS A 132 -6.53 -3.67 -25.24
CA LYS A 132 -6.50 -2.84 -24.04
C LYS A 132 -6.51 -3.72 -22.82
N THR A 133 -5.65 -3.41 -21.87
CA THR A 133 -5.62 -4.03 -20.55
C THR A 133 -5.84 -2.97 -19.49
N ILE A 134 -6.58 -3.36 -18.46
CA ILE A 134 -6.67 -2.59 -17.23
C ILE A 134 -6.40 -3.52 -16.05
N THR A 135 -5.43 -3.15 -15.24
CA THR A 135 -5.09 -3.84 -13.99
C THR A 135 -5.46 -2.94 -12.83
N LEU A 136 -6.26 -3.47 -11.92
CA LEU A 136 -6.61 -2.85 -10.65
C LEU A 136 -5.86 -3.56 -9.54
N HIS A 137 -5.26 -2.79 -8.66
CA HIS A 137 -4.83 -3.27 -7.35
C HIS A 137 -5.63 -2.55 -6.29
N THR A 138 -6.38 -3.34 -5.53
CA THR A 138 -7.23 -2.86 -4.46
C THR A 138 -6.71 -3.32 -3.12
N ASN A 139 -6.97 -2.53 -2.08
CA ASN A 139 -6.74 -2.93 -0.72
C ASN A 139 -7.55 -4.19 -0.40
N GLY A 140 -6.89 -5.23 0.12
CA GLY A 140 -7.51 -6.53 0.40
C GLY A 140 -8.49 -6.56 1.58
N VAL A 141 -8.70 -5.42 2.25
CA VAL A 141 -9.68 -5.24 3.33
C VAL A 141 -10.81 -4.32 2.90
N THR A 142 -10.50 -3.18 2.28
CA THR A 142 -11.50 -2.15 1.95
C THR A 142 -12.01 -2.21 0.52
N GLY A 143 -11.27 -2.86 -0.37
CA GLY A 143 -11.53 -2.83 -1.81
C GLY A 143 -11.28 -1.48 -2.48
N ALA A 144 -10.73 -0.49 -1.77
CA ALA A 144 -10.31 0.78 -2.36
C ALA A 144 -9.22 0.53 -3.42
N ILE A 145 -9.35 1.15 -4.59
CA ILE A 145 -8.34 1.10 -5.65
C ILE A 145 -7.14 1.95 -5.18
N GLU A 146 -6.00 1.30 -4.98
CA GLU A 146 -4.74 1.95 -4.58
C GLU A 146 -3.83 2.19 -5.79
N HIS A 147 -3.96 1.32 -6.79
CA HIS A 147 -3.20 1.42 -8.03
C HIS A 147 -4.03 0.97 -9.24
N VAL A 148 -3.89 1.69 -10.35
CA VAL A 148 -4.44 1.29 -11.64
C VAL A 148 -3.36 1.37 -12.71
N ILE A 149 -3.34 0.40 -13.61
CA ILE A 149 -2.52 0.38 -14.81
C ILE A 149 -3.44 0.22 -16.00
N GLN A 150 -3.32 1.10 -16.99
CA GLN A 150 -3.96 0.99 -18.29
C GLN A 150 -2.90 0.85 -19.36
N GLU A 151 -3.01 -0.16 -20.22
CA GLU A 151 -2.12 -0.33 -21.38
C GLU A 151 -2.91 -0.34 -22.69
N ASN A 152 -2.24 0.06 -23.77
CA ASN A 152 -2.80 0.13 -25.13
C ASN A 152 -4.04 1.04 -25.23
N TRP A 153 -4.13 2.06 -24.36
CA TRP A 153 -5.26 2.98 -24.36
C TRP A 153 -5.35 3.80 -25.65
N GLU A 154 -4.21 4.12 -26.25
CA GLU A 154 -4.13 4.66 -27.61
C GLU A 154 -3.87 3.57 -28.65
N PRO A 155 -4.32 3.73 -29.92
CA PRO A 155 -4.01 2.81 -31.00
C PRO A 155 -2.50 2.56 -31.14
N ALA A 156 -2.12 1.35 -31.57
CA ALA A 156 -0.73 0.88 -31.66
C ALA A 156 0.24 1.75 -32.49
N GLY A 157 -0.26 2.73 -33.25
CA GLY A 157 0.55 3.68 -34.03
C GLY A 157 0.75 5.07 -33.38
N LYS A 158 0.17 5.33 -32.20
CA LYS A 158 0.22 6.64 -31.54
C LYS A 158 0.47 6.50 -30.03
N PRO A 159 1.73 6.35 -29.59
CA PRO A 159 2.03 6.26 -28.15
C PRO A 159 1.61 7.54 -27.42
N LEU A 160 1.26 7.42 -26.15
CA LEU A 160 0.87 8.55 -25.30
C LEU A 160 1.99 9.61 -25.23
N THR A 161 3.23 9.20 -25.43
CA THR A 161 4.42 10.07 -25.36
C THR A 161 4.54 11.06 -26.52
N VAL A 162 3.84 10.83 -27.64
CA VAL A 162 3.75 11.78 -28.76
C VAL A 162 2.63 12.80 -28.59
N LEU A 163 1.77 12.63 -27.57
CA LEU A 163 0.74 13.60 -27.24
C LEU A 163 1.34 14.87 -26.63
N THR A 164 0.60 15.97 -26.70
CA THR A 164 1.00 17.21 -26.01
C THR A 164 0.86 17.05 -24.50
N GLY A 165 1.58 17.86 -23.71
CA GLY A 165 1.43 17.85 -22.25
C GLY A 165 -0.02 18.10 -21.81
N GLN A 166 -0.77 18.94 -22.55
CA GLN A 166 -2.19 19.20 -22.30
C GLN A 166 -3.05 17.95 -22.56
N ASP A 167 -2.80 17.22 -23.65
CA ASP A 167 -3.54 16.00 -23.98
C ASP A 167 -3.28 14.89 -22.95
N ILE A 168 -2.02 14.74 -22.53
CA ILE A 168 -1.63 13.80 -21.47
C ILE A 168 -2.35 14.16 -20.18
N LYS A 169 -2.31 15.44 -19.79
CA LYS A 169 -3.01 15.93 -18.60
C LYS A 169 -4.51 15.64 -18.67
N SER A 170 -5.18 15.99 -19.77
CA SER A 170 -6.63 15.75 -19.93
C SER A 170 -6.99 14.28 -19.80
N LYS A 171 -6.17 13.38 -20.35
CA LYS A 171 -6.39 11.92 -20.23
C LYS A 171 -6.21 11.44 -18.80
N VAL A 172 -5.15 11.89 -18.12
CA VAL A 172 -4.91 11.51 -16.74
C VAL A 172 -5.97 12.12 -15.82
N ASP A 173 -6.35 13.38 -16.00
CA ASP A 173 -7.43 14.01 -15.24
C ASP A 173 -8.75 13.25 -15.39
N TYR A 174 -9.06 12.77 -16.60
CA TYR A 174 -10.24 11.94 -16.83
C TYR A 174 -10.15 10.62 -16.06
N LEU A 175 -9.02 9.91 -16.14
CA LEU A 175 -8.77 8.69 -15.36
C LEU A 175 -8.94 8.94 -13.86
N MET A 176 -8.32 10.00 -13.34
CA MET A 176 -8.32 10.34 -11.92
C MET A 176 -9.73 10.71 -11.45
N ASN A 177 -10.44 11.60 -12.15
CA ASN A 177 -11.81 11.98 -11.79
C ASN A 177 -12.76 10.80 -11.78
N THR A 178 -12.59 9.88 -12.73
CA THR A 178 -13.54 8.79 -12.94
C THR A 178 -13.31 7.64 -11.93
N LEU A 179 -12.06 7.33 -11.58
CA LEU A 179 -11.74 6.25 -10.63
C LEU A 179 -11.53 6.71 -9.18
N TYR A 180 -10.96 7.89 -8.97
CA TYR A 180 -10.58 8.37 -7.64
C TYR A 180 -11.47 9.50 -7.12
N GLY A 181 -12.37 10.03 -7.95
CA GLY A 181 -13.25 11.14 -7.60
C GLY A 181 -12.64 12.50 -7.90
N SER A 182 -13.32 13.58 -7.50
CA SER A 182 -12.98 14.95 -7.89
C SER A 182 -11.53 15.31 -7.57
N ILE A 183 -10.80 15.76 -8.59
CA ILE A 183 -9.41 16.24 -8.44
C ILE A 183 -9.30 17.75 -8.17
N GLU A 184 -10.42 18.45 -7.93
CA GLU A 184 -10.44 19.91 -7.77
C GLU A 184 -9.64 20.41 -6.55
N GLU A 185 -9.49 19.57 -5.54
CA GLU A 185 -8.69 19.86 -4.36
C GLU A 185 -7.18 19.68 -4.58
N TYR A 186 -6.76 19.23 -5.76
CA TYR A 186 -5.36 18.96 -6.08
C TYR A 186 -4.77 20.02 -7.01
N GLU A 187 -3.54 20.39 -6.73
CA GLU A 187 -2.63 21.05 -7.66
C GLU A 187 -1.83 20.01 -8.41
N PHE A 188 -1.42 20.35 -9.63
CA PHE A 188 -0.79 19.42 -10.55
C PHE A 188 0.61 19.89 -10.94
N ALA A 189 1.57 18.97 -10.93
CA ALA A 189 2.91 19.17 -11.49
C ALA A 189 3.25 18.06 -12.49
N MET A 190 3.67 18.45 -13.70
CA MET A 190 4.19 17.52 -14.71
C MET A 190 5.70 17.65 -14.84
N GLU A 191 6.41 16.53 -14.81
CA GLU A 191 7.84 16.48 -15.09
C GLU A 191 8.12 15.39 -16.13
N GLN A 192 9.07 15.65 -17.03
CA GLN A 192 9.59 14.62 -17.91
C GLN A 192 10.84 14.02 -17.27
N MET A 193 10.90 12.69 -17.16
CA MET A 193 12.11 12.01 -16.71
C MET A 193 13.17 12.05 -17.81
N GLU A 194 14.42 12.32 -17.42
CA GLU A 194 15.57 12.11 -18.29
C GLU A 194 15.84 10.61 -18.43
N ASN A 195 15.24 10.00 -19.45
CA ASN A 195 15.52 8.63 -19.84
C ASN A 195 15.85 8.61 -21.35
N PRO A 196 17.07 8.19 -21.74
CA PRO A 196 17.53 8.22 -23.13
C PRO A 196 16.77 7.24 -24.03
N ASP A 197 16.21 6.16 -23.46
CA ASP A 197 15.63 5.06 -24.24
C ASP A 197 14.12 5.21 -24.42
N GLN A 198 13.45 5.98 -23.56
CA GLN A 198 12.01 6.19 -23.61
C GLN A 198 11.57 7.46 -22.89
N LYS A 199 10.63 8.18 -23.49
CA LYS A 199 10.02 9.36 -22.87
C LYS A 199 9.04 8.92 -21.79
N THR A 200 9.25 9.37 -20.56
CA THR A 200 8.35 9.13 -19.43
C THR A 200 7.94 10.46 -18.82
N PHE A 201 6.64 10.63 -18.59
CA PHE A 201 6.11 11.75 -17.83
C PHE A 201 5.69 11.27 -16.44
N ILE A 202 6.01 12.09 -15.44
CA ILE A 202 5.49 11.97 -14.07
C ILE A 202 4.52 13.10 -13.86
N LEU A 203 3.36 12.75 -13.34
CA LEU A 203 2.25 13.64 -13.03
C LEU A 203 1.97 13.51 -11.53
N ASN A 204 2.26 14.56 -10.78
CA ASN A 204 2.05 14.61 -9.33
C ASN A 204 0.78 15.44 -9.04
N TYR A 205 -0.17 14.83 -8.33
CA TYR A 205 -1.36 15.51 -7.82
C TYR A 205 -1.18 15.75 -6.32
N ILE A 206 -0.97 17.02 -5.96
CA ILE A 206 -0.65 17.47 -4.61
C ILE A 206 -1.89 18.12 -4.03
N LYS A 207 -2.38 17.64 -2.88
CA LYS A 207 -3.55 18.26 -2.23
C LYS A 207 -3.22 19.71 -1.88
N LYS A 208 -4.12 20.66 -2.15
CA LYS A 208 -3.92 22.09 -1.83
C LYS A 208 -3.56 22.25 -0.35
N GLY A 209 -2.41 22.86 -0.09
CA GLY A 209 -1.85 23.01 1.26
C GLY A 209 -0.91 21.89 1.72
N SER A 210 -0.68 20.85 0.89
CA SER A 210 0.33 19.81 1.12
C SER A 210 1.65 20.15 0.41
N GLU A 211 2.77 19.67 0.95
CA GLU A 211 4.09 19.70 0.29
C GLU A 211 4.41 18.41 -0.48
N THR A 212 3.64 17.34 -0.25
CA THR A 212 3.85 16.02 -0.86
C THR A 212 2.70 15.63 -1.79
N PRO A 213 3.00 14.92 -2.89
CA PRO A 213 1.98 14.39 -3.77
C PRO A 213 1.13 13.35 -3.07
N PHE A 214 -0.16 13.40 -3.35
CA PHE A 214 -1.16 12.45 -2.88
C PHE A 214 -1.38 11.34 -3.91
N TYR A 215 -1.42 11.69 -5.19
CA TYR A 215 -1.35 10.74 -6.29
C TYR A 215 -0.13 11.00 -7.16
N GLN A 216 0.42 9.92 -7.70
CA GLN A 216 1.46 9.98 -8.72
C GLN A 216 1.06 9.12 -9.91
N VAL A 217 1.17 9.71 -11.10
CA VAL A 217 0.84 9.05 -12.36
C VAL A 217 2.07 9.02 -13.25
N PHE A 218 2.38 7.85 -13.80
CA PHE A 218 3.41 7.68 -14.81
C PHE A 218 2.76 7.46 -16.18
N VAL A 219 3.26 8.16 -17.19
CA VAL A 219 2.85 7.97 -18.58
C VAL A 219 4.08 7.62 -19.39
N GLN A 220 4.08 6.42 -19.98
CA GLN A 220 5.21 5.88 -20.74
C GLN A 220 4.70 4.98 -21.86
N GLY A 221 5.20 5.18 -23.08
CA GLY A 221 4.78 4.39 -24.24
C GLY A 221 3.26 4.44 -24.43
N HIS A 222 2.59 3.30 -24.26
CA HIS A 222 1.14 3.14 -24.33
C HIS A 222 0.49 2.90 -22.96
N THR A 223 1.23 3.14 -21.89
CA THR A 223 0.84 2.82 -20.52
C THR A 223 0.63 4.09 -19.69
N VAL A 224 -0.46 4.10 -18.93
CA VAL A 224 -0.72 5.04 -17.83
C VAL A 224 -0.81 4.22 -16.56
N SER A 225 -0.03 4.58 -15.54
CA SER A 225 -0.15 3.96 -14.21
C SER A 225 -0.36 5.04 -13.16
N ALA A 226 -1.40 4.91 -12.34
CA ALA A 226 -1.75 5.90 -11.31
C ALA A 226 -1.76 5.22 -9.94
N SER A 227 -1.06 5.81 -8.98
CA SER A 227 -0.90 5.30 -7.61
C SER A 227 -1.34 6.34 -6.60
N LEU A 228 -2.05 5.88 -5.58
CA LEU A 228 -2.18 6.59 -4.30
C LEU A 228 -0.85 6.48 -3.55
N ILE A 229 -0.22 7.62 -3.22
CA ILE A 229 1.09 7.68 -2.53
C ILE A 229 1.10 8.61 -1.32
N GLY A 230 0.06 9.43 -1.14
CA GLY A 230 -0.17 10.24 0.05
C GLY A 230 -1.55 9.96 0.66
N GLY A 231 -1.83 10.63 1.77
CA GLY A 231 -2.85 10.21 2.74
C GLY A 231 -2.23 10.26 4.13
N GLU A 232 -3.04 10.34 5.19
CA GLU A 232 -2.50 10.15 6.54
C GLU A 232 -1.96 8.72 6.67
N ALA A 233 -0.68 8.54 6.38
CA ALA A 233 0.11 7.53 7.06
C ALA A 233 0.37 8.09 8.46
N THR A 234 -0.60 7.88 9.36
CA THR A 234 -0.60 8.34 10.76
C THR A 234 -0.66 9.87 10.96
N PRO A 235 -1.54 10.40 11.84
CA PRO A 235 -1.54 11.82 12.19
C PRO A 235 -0.18 12.28 12.76
N GLU A 236 0.22 13.51 12.45
CA GLU A 236 1.50 14.16 12.82
C GLU A 236 1.82 14.19 14.33
N THR A 237 0.88 13.77 15.19
CA THR A 237 1.07 13.60 16.63
C THR A 237 1.68 12.26 17.03
N ILE A 238 1.87 11.33 16.08
CA ILE A 238 2.39 9.99 16.36
C ILE A 238 3.87 9.93 15.97
N HIS A 239 4.75 10.11 16.97
CA HIS A 239 6.11 9.61 16.87
C HIS A 239 6.07 8.08 16.75
N VAL A 240 6.14 7.56 15.51
CA VAL A 240 6.32 6.13 15.26
C VAL A 240 7.73 5.74 15.69
N GLU A 241 7.90 5.41 16.96
CA GLU A 241 9.06 4.62 17.39
C GLU A 241 8.92 3.21 16.79
N GLY A 242 10.03 2.64 16.28
CA GLY A 242 10.03 1.50 15.36
C GLY A 242 9.21 0.26 15.76
N PHE A 243 8.91 -0.60 14.78
CA PHE A 243 7.93 -1.69 14.85
C PHE A 243 7.78 -2.44 16.18
N PHE A 244 6.54 -2.79 16.54
CA PHE A 244 6.29 -3.87 17.50
C PHE A 244 6.99 -5.15 17.05
N SER A 245 7.39 -5.98 18.03
CA SER A 245 8.19 -7.17 17.77
C SER A 245 7.60 -8.40 18.42
N THR A 246 7.64 -9.52 17.70
CA THR A 246 7.30 -10.84 18.20
C THR A 246 8.55 -11.71 18.16
N ASN A 247 8.92 -12.29 19.31
CA ASN A 247 10.11 -13.14 19.47
C ASN A 247 11.41 -12.46 18.98
N GLY A 248 11.56 -11.17 19.26
CA GLY A 248 12.75 -10.37 18.91
C GLY A 248 12.86 -9.97 17.44
N LYS A 249 11.81 -10.18 16.62
CA LYS A 249 11.74 -9.76 15.21
C LYS A 249 10.59 -8.78 15.00
N PRO A 250 10.70 -7.81 14.07
CA PRO A 250 9.58 -6.92 13.72
C PRO A 250 8.34 -7.72 13.32
N ASP A 251 7.18 -7.31 13.85
CA ASP A 251 5.87 -7.89 13.58
C ASP A 251 4.97 -6.81 12.97
N TYR A 252 4.98 -6.74 11.64
CA TYR A 252 4.20 -5.76 10.87
C TYR A 252 2.68 -5.96 11.03
N PHE A 253 2.24 -7.18 11.30
CA PHE A 253 0.82 -7.46 11.51
C PHE A 253 0.39 -6.88 12.86
N ALA A 254 1.11 -7.18 13.94
CA ALA A 254 0.82 -6.59 15.25
C ALA A 254 0.97 -5.06 15.25
N ASP A 255 1.98 -4.54 14.57
CA ASP A 255 2.24 -3.09 14.48
C ASP A 255 1.05 -2.33 13.88
N ALA A 256 0.43 -2.87 12.82
CA ALA A 256 -0.72 -2.25 12.15
C ALA A 256 -1.93 -2.04 13.08
N TYR A 257 -2.05 -2.80 14.17
CA TYR A 257 -3.14 -2.67 15.14
C TYR A 257 -2.72 -2.01 16.46
N LEU A 258 -1.48 -2.24 16.91
CA LEU A 258 -1.02 -1.80 18.22
C LEU A 258 -0.35 -0.43 18.22
N ASN A 259 0.09 0.04 17.06
CA ASN A 259 0.66 1.37 16.91
C ASN A 259 -0.44 2.43 16.73
N ASP A 260 -1.37 2.49 17.69
CA ASP A 260 -2.55 3.33 17.67
C ASP A 260 -2.54 4.34 18.84
N ALA A 261 -2.63 5.63 18.53
CA ALA A 261 -2.69 6.70 19.51
C ALA A 261 -3.90 6.58 20.46
N LYS A 262 -5.07 6.14 19.95
CA LYS A 262 -6.27 5.94 20.78
C LYS A 262 -6.05 4.77 21.75
N LEU A 263 -5.35 3.72 21.33
CA LEU A 263 -4.95 2.63 22.21
C LEU A 263 -3.99 3.10 23.31
N PHE A 264 -2.97 3.90 22.96
CA PHE A 264 -2.03 4.46 23.95
C PHE A 264 -2.73 5.35 24.97
N ALA A 265 -3.66 6.19 24.51
CA ALA A 265 -4.48 7.01 25.39
C ALA A 265 -5.36 6.16 26.32
N LEU A 266 -6.01 5.11 25.80
CA LEU A 266 -6.83 4.18 26.57
C LEU A 266 -6.02 3.49 27.67
N LEU A 267 -4.81 3.04 27.35
CA LEU A 267 -3.93 2.32 28.29
C LEU A 267 -3.16 3.24 29.25
N HIS A 268 -3.27 4.56 29.07
CA HIS A 268 -2.48 5.56 29.79
C HIS A 268 -0.98 5.27 29.75
N MET A 269 -0.47 4.85 28.58
CA MET A 269 0.93 4.49 28.38
C MET A 269 1.40 4.77 26.97
N GLY A 270 2.70 5.05 26.82
CA GLY A 270 3.31 5.28 25.50
C GLY A 270 3.70 3.99 24.76
N PRO A 271 4.03 4.09 23.46
CA PRO A 271 4.44 2.96 22.62
C PRO A 271 5.63 2.18 23.21
N THR A 272 6.64 2.89 23.74
CA THR A 272 7.83 2.27 24.34
C THR A 272 7.48 1.40 25.54
N GLN A 273 6.57 1.88 26.40
CA GLN A 273 6.15 1.16 27.60
C GLN A 273 5.34 -0.07 27.22
N LEU A 274 4.45 0.04 26.23
CA LEU A 274 3.67 -1.12 25.78
C LEU A 274 4.60 -2.18 25.18
N LYS A 275 5.57 -1.79 24.34
CA LYS A 275 6.59 -2.71 23.80
C LYS A 275 7.38 -3.43 24.89
N GLN A 276 7.76 -2.74 25.96
CA GLN A 276 8.48 -3.35 27.08
C GLN A 276 7.64 -4.41 27.80
N GLU A 277 6.37 -4.14 28.04
CA GLU A 277 5.46 -5.09 28.68
C GLU A 277 5.20 -6.32 27.80
N LEU A 278 5.03 -6.13 26.48
CA LEU A 278 4.87 -7.23 25.53
C LEU A 278 6.16 -8.05 25.40
N ALA A 279 7.33 -7.41 25.39
CA ALA A 279 8.63 -8.09 25.41
C ALA A 279 8.87 -8.88 26.72
N ALA A 280 8.25 -8.46 27.83
CA ALA A 280 8.23 -9.21 29.08
C ALA A 280 7.26 -10.43 29.06
N GLY A 281 6.62 -10.70 27.92
CA GLY A 281 5.76 -11.87 27.70
C GLY A 281 4.29 -11.66 28.08
N LYS A 282 3.88 -10.42 28.39
CA LYS A 282 2.47 -10.10 28.62
C LYS A 282 1.72 -9.94 27.30
N SER A 283 0.42 -10.20 27.30
CA SER A 283 -0.45 -9.81 26.20
C SER A 283 -0.98 -8.38 26.40
N VAL A 284 -1.52 -7.76 25.34
CA VAL A 284 -2.16 -6.44 25.44
C VAL A 284 -3.35 -6.48 26.39
N VAL A 285 -4.10 -7.58 26.41
CA VAL A 285 -5.21 -7.79 27.35
C VAL A 285 -4.73 -7.79 28.81
N GLU A 286 -3.59 -8.40 29.10
CA GLU A 286 -3.03 -8.42 30.45
C GLU A 286 -2.51 -7.04 30.88
N VAL A 287 -1.89 -6.32 29.95
CA VAL A 287 -1.46 -4.93 30.16
C VAL A 287 -2.68 -4.05 30.42
N ALA A 288 -3.74 -4.17 29.61
CA ALA A 288 -4.99 -3.45 29.77
C ALA A 288 -5.66 -3.75 31.12
N ALA A 289 -5.74 -5.02 31.51
CA ALA A 289 -6.30 -5.42 32.80
C ALA A 289 -5.54 -4.78 33.97
N SER A 290 -4.21 -4.66 33.89
CA SER A 290 -3.39 -3.98 34.91
C SER A 290 -3.68 -2.47 35.02
N LYS A 291 -4.33 -1.89 34.01
CA LYS A 291 -4.75 -0.49 33.93
C LYS A 291 -6.26 -0.31 34.18
N ASN A 292 -6.95 -1.36 34.63
CA ASN A 292 -8.42 -1.39 34.77
C ASN A 292 -9.17 -1.16 33.44
N VAL A 293 -8.54 -1.50 32.31
CA VAL A 293 -9.15 -1.47 30.99
C VAL A 293 -9.57 -2.90 30.62
N SER A 294 -10.82 -3.07 30.22
CA SER A 294 -11.35 -4.38 29.82
C SER A 294 -10.87 -4.78 28.42
N LYS A 295 -10.83 -6.10 28.18
CA LYS A 295 -10.56 -6.66 26.84
C LYS A 295 -11.46 -6.07 25.76
N GLN A 296 -12.74 -5.89 26.06
CA GLN A 296 -13.72 -5.35 25.12
C GLN A 296 -13.36 -3.91 24.73
N GLN A 297 -12.99 -3.06 25.71
CA GLN A 297 -12.59 -1.68 25.42
C GLN A 297 -11.35 -1.58 24.52
N VAL A 298 -10.37 -2.47 24.72
CA VAL A 298 -9.20 -2.54 23.83
C VAL A 298 -9.62 -2.92 22.41
N MET A 299 -10.47 -3.95 22.30
CA MET A 299 -10.95 -4.43 21.01
C MET A 299 -11.75 -3.35 20.27
N ASP A 300 -12.68 -2.70 20.96
CA ASP A 300 -13.53 -1.64 20.41
C ASP A 300 -12.69 -0.46 19.91
N VAL A 301 -11.70 -0.01 20.70
CA VAL A 301 -10.84 1.11 20.29
C VAL A 301 -10.04 0.78 19.04
N ILE A 302 -9.38 -0.37 19.00
CA ILE A 302 -8.57 -0.76 17.85
C ILE A 302 -9.47 -0.97 16.63
N ALA A 303 -10.58 -1.70 16.77
CA ALA A 303 -11.51 -1.95 15.67
C ALA A 303 -12.09 -0.63 15.13
N GLN A 304 -12.50 0.28 16.01
CA GLN A 304 -13.01 1.58 15.60
C GLN A 304 -11.93 2.43 14.92
N THR A 305 -10.68 2.45 15.39
CA THR A 305 -9.59 3.16 14.71
C THR A 305 -9.38 2.64 13.29
N GLN A 306 -9.39 1.31 13.13
CA GLN A 306 -9.21 0.69 11.82
C GLN A 306 -10.36 1.05 10.87
N VAL A 307 -11.60 1.10 11.37
CA VAL A 307 -12.77 1.50 10.56
C VAL A 307 -12.78 3.01 10.27
N ASP A 308 -12.49 3.87 11.27
CA ASP A 308 -12.49 5.32 11.13
C ASP A 308 -11.44 5.80 10.11
N THR A 309 -10.23 5.22 10.16
CA THR A 309 -9.15 5.52 9.21
C THR A 309 -9.57 5.22 7.77
N GLN A 310 -10.45 4.23 7.58
CA GLN A 310 -10.96 3.81 6.29
C GLN A 310 -12.12 4.71 5.79
N LEU A 311 -12.97 5.21 6.70
CA LEU A 311 -14.09 6.10 6.36
C LEU A 311 -13.66 7.55 6.04
N GLN A 312 -12.53 8.02 6.57
CA GLN A 312 -12.01 9.35 6.24
C GLN A 312 -11.47 9.46 4.79
N GLY A 313 -11.34 8.34 4.07
CA GLY A 313 -10.96 8.29 2.65
C GLY A 313 -12.12 8.32 1.66
N GLU A 314 -13.39 8.29 2.11
CA GLU A 314 -14.58 8.31 1.23
C GLU A 314 -15.34 9.65 1.33
N PRO A 315 -15.60 10.36 0.23
CA PRO A 315 -16.53 11.48 0.25
C PRO A 315 -17.98 10.96 0.32
N HIS A 316 -18.63 11.23 1.46
CA HIS A 316 -20.07 11.22 1.73
C HIS A 316 -20.97 10.39 0.79
N GLY A 317 -21.09 9.09 1.09
CA GLY A 317 -22.24 8.26 0.70
C GLY A 317 -23.34 8.25 1.76
N ASP A 318 -24.56 7.90 1.35
CA ASP A 318 -25.82 7.98 2.11
C ASP A 318 -25.74 7.29 3.50
N ALA A 319 -26.20 7.97 4.55
CA ALA A 319 -25.94 7.62 5.96
C ALA A 319 -26.49 6.24 6.40
N ALA A 320 -27.46 5.69 5.68
CA ALA A 320 -28.02 4.37 5.97
C ALA A 320 -27.13 3.22 5.48
N THR A 321 -26.39 3.42 4.38
CA THR A 321 -25.39 2.48 3.83
C THR A 321 -24.06 2.53 4.59
N THR A 322 -23.72 3.68 5.17
CA THR A 322 -22.52 3.89 6.01
C THR A 322 -22.59 3.12 7.33
N ASN A 323 -23.77 3.05 7.97
CA ASN A 323 -23.92 2.32 9.23
C ASN A 323 -23.87 0.80 9.05
N ARG A 324 -24.40 0.28 7.94
CA ARG A 324 -24.36 -1.16 7.62
C ARG A 324 -22.94 -1.62 7.25
N SER A 325 -22.21 -0.81 6.49
CA SER A 325 -20.79 -1.05 6.19
C SER A 325 -19.91 -0.95 7.44
N HIS A 326 -20.16 0.03 8.33
CA HIS A 326 -19.43 0.17 9.60
C HIS A 326 -19.52 -1.09 10.48
N GLU A 327 -20.73 -1.61 10.72
CA GLU A 327 -20.91 -2.84 11.51
C GLU A 327 -20.29 -4.07 10.85
N GLN A 328 -20.34 -4.16 9.51
CA GLN A 328 -19.71 -5.26 8.77
C GLN A 328 -18.18 -5.20 8.85
N MET A 329 -17.60 -4.00 8.71
CA MET A 329 -16.17 -3.79 8.83
C MET A 329 -15.66 -4.11 10.23
N LEU A 330 -16.40 -3.71 11.28
CA LEU A 330 -16.10 -4.11 12.66
C LEU A 330 -16.05 -5.64 12.79
N ARG A 331 -17.07 -6.36 12.30
CA ARG A 331 -17.09 -7.84 12.36
C ARG A 331 -15.94 -8.50 11.60
N ALA A 332 -15.47 -7.92 10.51
CA ALA A 332 -14.35 -8.44 9.75
C ALA A 332 -12.99 -8.19 10.45
N ILE A 333 -12.90 -7.12 11.24
CA ILE A 333 -11.68 -6.69 11.92
C ILE A 333 -11.54 -7.36 13.29
N GLU A 334 -12.65 -7.58 14.01
CA GLU A 334 -12.68 -8.17 15.36
C GLU A 334 -11.81 -9.44 15.54
N PRO A 335 -11.87 -10.46 14.65
CA PRO A 335 -11.04 -11.65 14.80
C PRO A 335 -9.53 -11.37 14.70
N LYS A 336 -9.14 -10.40 13.87
CA LYS A 336 -7.75 -10.00 13.67
C LYS A 336 -7.23 -9.22 14.87
N VAL A 337 -8.04 -8.31 15.40
CA VAL A 337 -7.74 -7.58 16.63
C VAL A 337 -7.59 -8.56 17.79
N LEU A 338 -8.50 -9.52 17.91
CA LEU A 338 -8.47 -10.55 18.94
C LEU A 338 -7.16 -11.35 18.92
N GLN A 339 -6.74 -11.80 17.72
CA GLN A 339 -5.48 -12.51 17.53
C GLN A 339 -4.27 -11.69 18.03
N VAL A 340 -4.26 -10.39 17.76
CA VAL A 340 -3.14 -9.51 18.14
C VAL A 340 -3.14 -9.22 19.65
N ILE A 341 -4.29 -8.89 20.24
CA ILE A 341 -4.34 -8.45 21.64
C ILE A 341 -4.14 -9.60 22.64
N GLU A 342 -4.44 -10.84 22.25
CA GLU A 342 -4.23 -12.03 23.07
C GLU A 342 -2.86 -12.67 22.90
N HIS A 343 -2.12 -12.29 21.86
CA HIS A 343 -0.80 -12.84 21.60
C HIS A 343 0.18 -12.51 22.74
N LYS A 344 1.01 -13.49 23.11
CA LYS A 344 2.11 -13.34 24.05
C LYS A 344 3.42 -13.66 23.35
N SER A 345 4.39 -12.77 23.49
CA SER A 345 5.75 -13.07 23.04
C SER A 345 6.35 -14.17 23.91
N GLU A 346 7.09 -15.09 23.29
CA GLU A 346 7.87 -16.07 24.05
C GLU A 346 9.01 -15.33 24.75
N THR A 347 9.00 -15.30 26.09
CA THR A 347 10.16 -14.82 26.85
C THR A 347 11.33 -15.74 26.56
N THR A 348 12.37 -15.24 25.89
CA THR A 348 13.67 -15.91 25.82
C THR A 348 14.27 -15.98 27.22
N ALA A 349 13.84 -16.95 28.02
CA ALA A 349 14.60 -17.40 29.17
C ALA A 349 15.90 -17.99 28.59
N LYS A 350 17.01 -17.25 28.74
CA LYS A 350 18.37 -17.71 28.43
C LYS A 350 18.53 -19.13 28.98
N ARG A 351 18.77 -20.10 28.09
CA ARG A 351 19.41 -21.37 28.43
C ARG A 351 20.91 -21.23 28.31
#